data_AF-X1UY95-F1
#
_entry.id   AF-X1UY95-F1
#
_cell.length_a   1.000
_cell.length_b   1.000
_cell.length_c   1.000
_cell.angle_alpha   90.00
_cell.angle_beta   90.00
_cell.angle_gamma   90.00
#
_symmetry.space_group_name_H-M   'P 1'
#
loop_
_entity.id
_entity.type
_entity.pdbx_description
1 polymer ?
#
loop_
_entity_poly.entity_id
_entity_poly.type
_entity_poly.pdbx_seq_one_letter_code
_entity_poly.pdbx_strand_id
1 'polypeptide(L)'
;MIRKSLKGNKAGRKWETLVGYILDDLIKRLKKTMPEGYTWQDFLSGRLHIDHKIPMSAFNFTRPEHTDFKKCWALSNLRLLPAKENLIKHNKLNRPFQPALRI
;
A
#
# COMPACT_ATOMS: atom_id res chain seq x y z
N MET A 1 -4.18 2.27 -5.89
CA MET A 1 -3.48 3.50 -6.34
C MET A 1 -3.91 4.69 -5.48
N ILE A 2 -2.96 5.56 -5.10
CA ILE A 2 -3.19 6.74 -4.23
C ILE A 2 -4.30 7.67 -4.78
N ARG A 3 -4.36 7.86 -6.10
CA ARG A 3 -5.43 8.67 -6.73
C ARG A 3 -6.83 8.17 -6.36
N LYS A 4 -7.04 6.84 -6.40
CA LYS A 4 -8.33 6.21 -6.09
C LYS A 4 -8.65 6.31 -4.59
N SER A 5 -7.63 6.21 -3.72
CA SER A 5 -7.84 6.26 -2.26
C SER A 5 -8.20 7.65 -1.75
N LEU A 6 -7.82 8.71 -2.46
CA LEU A 6 -8.07 10.09 -2.06
C LEU A 6 -9.33 10.72 -2.68
N LYS A 7 -10.07 10.01 -3.54
CA LYS A 7 -11.35 10.49 -4.14
C LYS A 7 -11.31 11.95 -4.67
N GLY A 8 -10.21 12.34 -5.31
CA GLY A 8 -10.01 13.71 -5.82
C GLY A 8 -9.08 14.59 -4.98
N ASN A 9 -8.88 14.27 -3.69
CA ASN A 9 -8.03 15.05 -2.76
C ASN A 9 -6.52 14.94 -3.04
N LYS A 10 -6.10 14.23 -4.08
CA LYS A 10 -4.73 14.31 -4.60
C LYS A 10 -4.45 15.71 -5.19
N ALA A 11 -5.47 16.37 -5.78
CA ALA A 11 -5.41 17.74 -6.27
C ALA A 11 -4.13 18.06 -7.11
N GLY A 12 -3.79 17.20 -8.06
CA GLY A 12 -2.60 17.35 -8.91
C GLY A 12 -1.24 17.06 -8.24
N ARG A 13 -1.15 17.04 -6.90
CA ARG A 13 0.10 16.84 -6.14
C ARG A 13 0.80 15.52 -6.50
N LYS A 14 2.13 15.53 -6.59
CA LYS A 14 2.95 14.32 -6.80
C LYS A 14 2.76 13.35 -5.65
N TRP A 15 2.74 12.04 -5.92
CA TRP A 15 2.39 11.07 -4.88
C TRP A 15 3.50 10.97 -3.82
N GLU A 16 4.75 11.14 -4.23
CA GLU A 16 5.94 11.14 -3.40
C GLU A 16 5.81 12.19 -2.27
N THR A 17 5.33 13.40 -2.62
CA THR A 17 5.08 14.47 -1.63
C THR A 17 3.99 14.12 -0.63
N LEU A 18 3.07 13.22 -0.99
CA LEU A 18 1.98 12.81 -0.10
C LEU A 18 2.40 11.73 0.86
N VAL A 19 3.37 10.89 0.51
CA VAL A 19 3.76 9.74 1.36
C VAL A 19 5.11 9.93 2.03
N GLY A 20 5.94 10.86 1.56
CA GLY A 20 7.21 11.23 2.20
C GLY A 20 8.38 10.29 1.86
N TYR A 21 8.29 9.57 0.74
CA TYR A 21 9.38 8.75 0.20
C TYR A 21 9.37 8.80 -1.33
N ILE A 22 10.50 8.45 -1.94
CA ILE A 22 10.66 8.46 -3.40
C ILE A 22 10.43 7.07 -4.02
N LEU A 23 10.37 7.00 -5.34
CA LEU A 23 10.19 5.74 -6.06
C LEU A 23 11.27 4.70 -5.70
N ASP A 24 12.52 5.11 -5.51
CA ASP A 24 13.61 4.19 -5.19
C ASP A 24 13.44 3.51 -3.83
N ASP A 25 12.94 4.24 -2.83
CA ASP A 25 12.61 3.67 -1.51
C ASP A 25 11.51 2.63 -1.63
N LEU A 26 10.51 2.90 -2.47
CA LEU A 26 9.44 1.95 -2.76
C LEU A 26 9.98 0.69 -3.44
N ILE A 27 10.82 0.84 -4.48
CA ILE A 27 11.42 -0.30 -5.18
C ILE A 27 12.29 -1.11 -4.21
N LYS A 28 13.15 -0.46 -3.43
CA LYS A 28 14.00 -1.11 -2.42
C LYS A 28 13.15 -1.89 -1.42
N ARG A 29 12.04 -1.31 -0.96
CA ARG A 29 11.10 -2.00 -0.08
C ARG A 29 10.46 -3.21 -0.76
N LEU A 30 9.93 -3.07 -1.97
CA LEU A 30 9.24 -4.15 -2.67
C LEU A 30 10.19 -5.33 -2.95
N LYS A 31 11.41 -5.04 -3.41
CA LYS A 31 12.47 -6.04 -3.59
C LYS A 31 12.78 -6.81 -2.29
N LYS A 32 12.85 -6.11 -1.15
CA LYS A 32 13.06 -6.76 0.16
C LYS A 32 11.88 -7.68 0.58
N THR A 33 10.70 -7.47 0.02
CA THR A 33 9.49 -8.27 0.31
C THR A 33 9.16 -9.28 -0.79
N MET A 34 10.10 -9.54 -1.71
CA MET A 34 9.90 -10.50 -2.78
C MET A 34 9.56 -11.88 -2.18
N PRO A 35 8.44 -12.52 -2.57
CA PRO A 35 8.15 -13.87 -2.14
C PRO A 35 9.19 -14.86 -2.67
N GLU A 36 9.44 -15.92 -1.92
CA GLU A 36 10.36 -16.98 -2.32
C GLU A 36 9.90 -17.62 -3.65
N GLY A 37 10.85 -17.87 -4.54
CA GLY A 37 10.58 -18.43 -5.87
C GLY A 37 10.05 -17.43 -6.91
N TYR A 38 9.97 -16.13 -6.58
CA TYR A 38 9.58 -15.09 -7.53
C TYR A 38 10.72 -14.12 -7.86
N THR A 39 10.62 -13.50 -9.02
CA THR A 39 11.58 -12.52 -9.53
C THR A 39 10.92 -11.14 -9.72
N TRP A 40 11.74 -10.12 -9.98
CA TRP A 40 11.22 -8.81 -10.37
C TRP A 40 10.45 -8.86 -11.70
N GLN A 41 10.81 -9.77 -12.61
CA GLN A 41 10.08 -9.97 -13.87
C GLN A 41 8.67 -10.52 -13.64
N ASP A 42 8.47 -11.35 -12.61
CA ASP A 42 7.13 -11.82 -12.22
C ASP A 42 6.25 -10.67 -11.74
N PHE A 43 6.84 -9.66 -11.08
CA PHE A 43 6.12 -8.44 -10.75
C PHE A 43 5.76 -7.62 -12.00
N LEU A 44 6.71 -7.41 -12.91
CA LEU A 44 6.47 -6.67 -14.15
C LEU A 44 5.45 -7.35 -15.06
N SER A 45 5.36 -8.69 -15.04
CA SER A 45 4.37 -9.47 -15.78
C SER A 45 3.01 -9.59 -15.08
N GLY A 46 2.85 -9.00 -13.88
CA GLY A 46 1.57 -8.97 -13.15
C GLY A 46 1.28 -10.22 -12.31
N ARG A 47 2.24 -11.14 -12.15
CA ARG A 47 2.09 -12.31 -11.25
C ARG A 47 2.16 -11.93 -9.77
N LEU A 48 2.80 -10.80 -9.47
CA LEU A 48 2.83 -10.20 -8.13
C LEU A 48 2.04 -8.90 -8.12
N HIS A 49 1.32 -8.66 -7.03
CA HIS A 49 0.63 -7.41 -6.75
C HIS A 49 1.28 -6.69 -5.56
N ILE A 50 1.23 -5.36 -5.57
CA ILE A 50 1.55 -4.56 -4.37
C ILE A 50 0.37 -4.69 -3.40
N ASP A 51 0.62 -5.36 -2.28
CA ASP A 51 -0.33 -5.58 -1.20
C ASP A 51 -0.12 -4.60 -0.06
N HIS A 52 -1.23 -4.20 0.58
CA HIS A 52 -1.22 -3.52 1.87
C HIS A 52 -1.39 -4.58 2.96
N LYS A 53 -0.34 -4.82 3.78
CA LYS A 53 -0.36 -5.82 4.86
C LYS A 53 -1.60 -5.67 5.75
N ILE A 54 -1.85 -4.43 6.18
CA ILE A 54 -3.13 -3.99 6.74
C ILE A 54 -3.92 -3.39 5.57
N PRO A 55 -5.10 -3.93 5.23
CA PRO A 55 -5.87 -3.50 4.07
C PRO A 55 -6.29 -2.04 4.22
N MET A 56 -6.32 -1.33 3.09
CA MET A 56 -6.71 0.09 3.03
C MET A 56 -8.08 0.35 3.67
N SER A 57 -9.03 -0.59 3.56
CA SER A 57 -10.37 -0.48 4.14
C SER A 57 -10.40 -0.48 5.68
N ALA A 58 -9.29 -0.84 6.34
CA ALA A 58 -9.18 -0.80 7.79
C ALA A 58 -8.74 0.58 8.32
N PHE A 59 -8.33 1.50 7.44
CA PHE A 59 -7.85 2.84 7.81
C PHE A 59 -8.92 3.92 7.58
N ASN A 60 -8.91 4.96 8.42
CA ASN A 60 -9.84 6.09 8.35
C ASN A 60 -9.16 7.33 7.79
N PHE A 61 -9.26 7.56 6.47
CA PHE A 61 -8.79 8.81 5.87
C PHE A 61 -9.61 9.25 4.65
N THR A 62 -9.68 10.56 4.45
CA THR A 62 -10.21 11.20 3.24
C THR A 62 -9.19 12.12 2.58
N ARG A 63 -8.21 12.58 3.37
CA ARG A 63 -7.16 13.50 2.96
C ARG A 63 -5.76 12.92 3.21
N PRO A 64 -4.74 13.32 2.44
CA PRO A 64 -3.39 12.80 2.63
C PRO A 64 -2.68 13.33 3.89
N GLU A 65 -3.24 14.36 4.52
CA GLU A 65 -2.74 14.88 5.80
C GLU A 65 -3.10 13.97 6.99
N HIS A 66 -4.07 13.06 6.84
CA HIS A 66 -4.50 12.19 7.92
C HIS A 66 -3.42 11.17 8.29
N THR A 67 -3.23 10.93 9.59
CA THR A 67 -2.29 9.93 10.11
C THR A 67 -2.50 8.55 9.49
N ASP A 68 -3.76 8.15 9.33
CA ASP A 68 -4.13 6.86 8.76
C ASP A 68 -3.79 6.74 7.26
N PHE A 69 -3.80 7.84 6.51
CA PHE A 69 -3.29 7.82 5.14
C PHE A 69 -1.79 7.51 5.13
N LYS A 70 -1.02 8.17 5.98
CA LYS A 70 0.43 7.95 6.09
C LYS A 70 0.75 6.51 6.53
N LYS A 71 0.02 5.98 7.52
CA LYS A 71 0.16 4.58 7.96
C LYS A 71 -0.22 3.58 6.87
N CYS A 72 -1.32 3.82 6.16
CA CYS A 72 -1.77 2.96 5.07
C CYS A 72 -0.71 2.86 3.97
N TRP A 73 -0.12 3.99 3.57
CA TRP A 73 0.84 4.08 2.48
C TRP A 73 2.32 3.98 2.90
N ALA A 74 2.60 3.77 4.19
CA ALA A 74 3.96 3.61 4.69
C ALA A 74 4.63 2.38 4.06
N LEU A 75 5.93 2.49 3.76
CA LEU A 75 6.74 1.38 3.24
C LEU A 75 6.62 0.12 4.10
N SER A 76 6.53 0.26 5.42
CA SER A 76 6.36 -0.84 6.37
C SER A 76 5.06 -1.65 6.14
N ASN A 77 4.00 -1.00 5.65
CA ASN A 77 2.71 -1.61 5.32
C ASN A 77 2.63 -2.17 3.89
N LEU A 78 3.57 -1.84 3.01
CA LEU A 78 3.61 -2.33 1.64
C LEU A 78 4.47 -3.61 1.52
N ARG A 79 4.03 -4.54 0.67
CA ARG A 79 4.78 -5.74 0.26
C ARG A 79 4.37 -6.22 -1.13
N LEU A 80 5.16 -7.10 -1.72
CA LEU A 80 4.72 -7.93 -2.84
C LEU A 80 4.01 -9.19 -2.34
N LEU A 81 2.99 -9.63 -3.08
CA LEU A 81 2.23 -10.85 -2.80
C LEU A 81 1.79 -11.47 -4.15
N PRO A 82 1.77 -12.80 -4.30
CA PRO A 82 1.20 -13.44 -5.47
C PRO A 82 -0.21 -12.95 -5.76
N ALA A 83 -0.51 -12.67 -7.02
CA ALA A 83 -1.78 -12.07 -7.43
C ALA A 83 -2.99 -12.87 -6.90
N LYS A 84 -2.93 -14.20 -7.01
CA LYS A 84 -3.94 -15.13 -6.47
C LYS A 84 -4.11 -15.00 -4.96
N GLU A 85 -3.03 -14.96 -4.21
CA GLU A 85 -3.07 -14.80 -2.74
C GLU A 85 -3.60 -13.43 -2.33
N ASN A 86 -3.23 -12.36 -3.06
CA ASN A 86 -3.74 -11.02 -2.80
C ASN A 86 -5.27 -10.94 -2.98
N LEU A 87 -5.80 -11.63 -4.00
CA LEU A 87 -7.25 -11.75 -4.22
C LEU A 87 -7.94 -12.53 -3.10
N ILE A 88 -7.36 -13.66 -2.66
CA ILE A 88 -7.89 -14.49 -1.56
C ILE A 88 -7.87 -13.73 -0.22
N LYS A 89 -6.81 -12.93 0.01
CA LYS A 89 -6.65 -12.08 1.19
C LYS A 89 -7.74 -11.01 1.26
N HIS A 90 -8.09 -10.40 0.13
CA HIS A 90 -9.08 -9.33 0.04
C HIS A 90 -8.79 -8.23 1.09
N ASN A 91 -9.68 -8.04 2.06
CA ASN A 91 -9.59 -7.08 3.16
C ASN A 91 -9.44 -7.75 4.53
N LYS A 92 -8.97 -9.01 4.58
CA LYS A 92 -8.80 -9.74 5.84
C LYS A 92 -7.69 -9.13 6.69
N LEU A 93 -7.94 -9.07 7.99
CA LEU A 93 -6.99 -8.70 9.02
C LEU A 93 -6.50 -9.96 9.73
N ASN A 94 -5.17 -10.12 9.80
CA ASN A 94 -4.58 -11.26 10.51
C ASN A 94 -4.48 -11.03 12.03
N ARG A 95 -4.70 -9.79 12.47
CA ARG A 95 -4.67 -9.36 13.88
C ARG A 95 -5.57 -8.14 14.05
N PRO A 96 -6.07 -7.88 15.27
CA PRO A 96 -6.79 -6.66 15.57
C PRO A 96 -6.01 -5.41 15.13
N PHE A 97 -6.72 -4.45 14.55
CA PHE A 97 -6.16 -3.17 14.11
C PHE A 97 -7.06 -2.04 14.57
N GLN A 98 -6.48 -1.03 15.20
CA GLN A 98 -7.18 0.18 15.61
C GLN A 98 -6.78 1.34 14.67
N PRO A 99 -7.70 1.84 13.84
CA PRO A 99 -7.47 3.06 13.06
C PRO A 99 -7.40 4.28 13.96
N ALA A 100 -6.86 5.39 13.44
CA ALA A 100 -7.01 6.67 14.09
C ALA A 100 -8.49 7.05 14.21
N LEU A 101 -8.80 7.84 15.25
CA LEU A 101 -10.13 8.43 15.40
C LEU A 101 -10.47 9.23 14.15
N ARG A 102 -11.71 9.07 13.69
CA ARG A 102 -12.20 9.79 12.51
C ARG A 102 -12.26 11.27 12.86
N ILE A 103 -11.48 12.07 12.13
CA ILE A 103 -11.47 13.53 12.16
C ILE A 103 -12.53 14.04 11.19
#